data_AF-A0A5C6BCU5-F1
#
_entry.id   AF-A0A5C6BCU5-F1
#
_cell.length_a   1.000
_cell.length_b   1.000
_cell.length_c   1.000
_cell.angle_alpha   90.00
_cell.angle_beta   90.00
_cell.angle_gamma   90.00
#
_symmetry.space_group_name_H-M   'P 1'
#
loop_
_entity.id
_entity.type
_entity.pdbx_description
1 polymer ?
#
loop_
_entity_poly.entity_id
_entity_poly.type
_entity_poly.pdbx_seq_one_letter_code
_entity_poly.pdbx_strand_id
1 'polypeptide(L)'
;MTRCLSDDVYPLHMNVGYSHGLTRGQLHATLSSMMDRGIVTASTAFSDADSSVTLTATGGSQWELERNPKWDSFISQRDNFADNRLTVVAPSERLGRYYIGARIAADIEIQAGPIAVRRNVNLNLLPWRHFKDLTVLRFACYPTGFGNPQWDMYYEHRSWWTTLAELASLNENRG
;
A
#
# COMPACT_ATOMS: atom_id res chain seq x y z
N MET A 1 -18.18 -9.68 27.54
CA MET A 1 -16.75 -9.36 27.25
C MET A 1 -16.43 -9.90 25.88
N THR A 2 -16.62 -9.08 24.85
CA THR A 2 -16.39 -9.48 23.46
C THR A 2 -14.91 -9.31 23.18
N ARG A 3 -14.21 -10.43 22.95
CA ARG A 3 -12.79 -10.46 22.58
C ARG A 3 -12.56 -9.52 21.40
N CYS A 4 -11.74 -8.50 21.61
CA CYS A 4 -11.15 -7.73 20.53
C CYS A 4 -10.40 -8.71 19.61
N LEU A 5 -10.73 -8.69 18.33
CA LEU A 5 -9.91 -9.25 17.27
C LEU A 5 -8.65 -8.37 17.16
N SER A 6 -7.70 -8.59 18.08
CA SER A 6 -6.30 -8.30 17.84
C SER A 6 -5.81 -9.32 16.84
N ASP A 7 -5.59 -8.87 15.61
CA ASP A 7 -4.55 -9.30 14.68
C ASP A 7 -4.81 -8.54 13.37
N ASP A 8 -4.43 -7.25 13.34
CA ASP A 8 -4.32 -6.48 12.10
C ASP A 8 -3.13 -7.03 11.30
N VAL A 9 -3.28 -8.24 10.78
CA VAL A 9 -2.45 -8.77 9.71
C VAL A 9 -2.85 -7.97 8.47
N TYR A 10 -1.93 -7.14 8.00
CA TYR A 10 -2.07 -6.41 6.74
C TYR A 10 -1.58 -7.31 5.59
N PRO A 11 -2.44 -7.98 4.81
CA PRO A 11 -2.15 -8.18 3.41
C PRO A 11 -2.83 -7.02 2.69
N LEU A 12 -2.16 -5.85 2.67
CA LEU A 12 -2.35 -4.98 1.52
C LEU A 12 -1.88 -5.86 0.37
N HIS A 13 -2.80 -6.48 -0.38
CA HIS A 13 -2.44 -7.30 -1.53
C HIS A 13 -1.70 -6.35 -2.47
N MET A 14 -0.37 -6.37 -2.37
CA MET A 14 0.56 -5.72 -3.25
C MET A 14 0.50 -6.50 -4.55
N ASN A 15 -0.64 -6.45 -5.22
CA ASN A 15 -0.82 -6.93 -6.57
C ASN A 15 0.02 -5.99 -7.44
N VAL A 16 1.32 -6.20 -7.41
CA VAL A 16 2.19 -5.83 -8.53
C VAL A 16 1.57 -6.60 -9.68
N GLY A 17 1.01 -5.90 -10.66
CA GLY A 17 0.61 -6.49 -11.94
C GLY A 17 1.86 -7.01 -12.62
N TYR A 18 2.39 -8.14 -12.14
CA TYR A 18 3.66 -8.69 -12.53
C TYR A 18 3.39 -9.80 -13.52
N SER A 19 3.33 -9.44 -14.80
CA SER A 19 3.48 -10.42 -15.87
C SER A 19 4.97 -10.71 -16.02
N HIS A 20 5.40 -11.92 -15.68
CA HIS A 20 6.75 -12.37 -15.97
C HIS A 20 6.78 -13.15 -17.29
N GLY A 21 7.88 -13.06 -18.03
CA GLY A 21 8.13 -13.92 -19.19
C GLY A 21 8.52 -15.36 -18.84
N LEU A 22 8.55 -15.71 -17.54
CA LEU A 22 8.98 -17.02 -17.08
C LEU A 22 7.92 -18.09 -17.37
N THR A 23 8.36 -19.25 -17.84
CA THR A 23 7.56 -20.47 -17.81
C THR A 23 7.27 -20.90 -16.37
N ARG A 24 6.26 -21.76 -16.18
CA ARG A 24 5.92 -22.29 -14.85
C ARG A 24 7.11 -22.95 -14.14
N GLY A 25 7.92 -23.73 -14.87
CA GLY A 25 9.11 -24.38 -14.32
C GLY A 25 10.20 -23.38 -13.91
N GLN A 26 10.44 -22.35 -14.72
CA GLN A 26 11.39 -21.28 -14.40
C GLN A 26 10.93 -20.43 -13.20
N LEU A 27 9.63 -20.10 -13.14
CA LEU A 27 9.05 -19.39 -12.00
C LEU A 27 9.25 -20.21 -10.73
N HIS A 28 8.90 -21.49 -10.75
CA HIS A 28 9.05 -22.37 -9.59
C HIS A 28 10.52 -22.45 -9.15
N ALA A 29 11.46 -22.72 -10.07
CA ALA A 29 12.89 -22.78 -9.75
C ALA A 29 13.41 -21.45 -9.17
N THR A 30 12.95 -20.31 -9.70
CA THR A 30 13.31 -18.98 -9.21
C THR A 30 12.80 -18.75 -7.81
N LEU A 31 11.52 -19.03 -7.55
CA LEU A 31 10.90 -18.85 -6.23
C LEU A 31 11.52 -19.78 -5.18
N SER A 32 11.79 -21.05 -5.54
CA SER A 32 12.54 -21.98 -4.69
C SER A 32 13.91 -21.42 -4.32
N SER A 33 14.69 -20.96 -5.29
CA SER A 33 16.00 -20.35 -5.02
C SER A 33 15.91 -19.10 -4.14
N MET A 34 14.89 -18.25 -4.32
CA MET A 34 14.68 -17.07 -3.48
C MET A 34 14.31 -17.45 -2.05
N MET A 35 13.54 -18.52 -1.84
CA MET A 35 13.25 -19.03 -0.49
C MET A 35 14.48 -19.62 0.18
N ASP A 36 15.27 -20.43 -0.54
CA ASP A 36 16.50 -21.03 0.00
C ASP A 36 17.49 -19.94 0.45
N ARG A 37 17.48 -18.80 -0.24
CA ARG A 37 18.27 -17.60 0.10
C ARG A 37 17.61 -16.72 1.18
N GLY A 38 16.44 -17.10 1.67
CA GLY A 38 15.68 -16.37 2.70
C GLY A 38 15.18 -14.99 2.24
N ILE A 39 14.99 -14.78 0.93
CA ILE A 39 14.51 -13.51 0.35
C ILE A 39 12.98 -13.43 0.39
N VAL A 40 12.31 -14.56 0.15
CA VAL A 40 10.85 -14.67 0.22
C VAL A 40 10.43 -15.84 1.10
N THR A 41 9.18 -15.80 1.55
CA THR A 41 8.50 -16.89 2.25
C THR A 41 7.15 -17.15 1.59
N ALA A 42 6.62 -18.36 1.73
CA ALA A 42 5.32 -18.74 1.19
C ALA A 42 4.36 -19.13 2.31
N SER A 43 3.08 -18.75 2.18
CA SER A 43 2.04 -19.10 3.15
C SER A 43 1.70 -20.60 3.17
N THR A 44 1.90 -21.27 2.04
CA THR A 44 1.63 -22.71 1.80
C THR A 44 2.65 -23.27 0.81
N ALA A 45 2.66 -24.59 0.61
CA ALA A 45 3.50 -25.22 -0.42
C ALA A 45 3.07 -24.75 -1.83
N PHE A 46 4.04 -24.49 -2.72
CA PHE A 46 3.88 -23.90 -4.08
C PHE A 46 2.94 -24.64 -5.04
N SER A 47 2.39 -25.78 -4.64
CA SER A 47 1.46 -26.58 -5.43
C SER A 47 0.04 -26.01 -5.44
N ASP A 48 -0.32 -25.19 -4.46
CA ASP A 48 -1.71 -24.73 -4.30
C ASP A 48 -1.94 -23.37 -4.97
N ALA A 49 -3.08 -23.24 -5.66
CA ALA A 49 -3.50 -22.02 -6.35
C ALA A 49 -3.62 -20.80 -5.41
N ASP A 50 -3.76 -21.05 -4.11
CA ASP A 50 -3.89 -20.04 -3.05
C ASP A 50 -2.55 -19.67 -2.39
N SER A 51 -1.42 -20.16 -2.92
CA SER A 51 -0.11 -19.88 -2.35
C SER A 51 0.27 -18.41 -2.57
N SER A 52 0.49 -17.69 -1.47
CA SER A 52 1.01 -16.33 -1.49
C SER A 52 2.50 -16.33 -1.19
N VAL A 53 3.27 -15.52 -1.92
CA VAL A 53 4.71 -15.30 -1.69
C VAL A 53 4.91 -13.90 -1.16
N THR A 54 5.61 -13.76 -0.05
CA THR A 54 5.87 -12.48 0.61
C THR A 54 7.37 -12.27 0.81
N LEU A 55 7.83 -11.02 0.69
CA LEU A 55 9.21 -10.65 1.00
C LEU A 55 9.49 -10.83 2.51
N THR A 56 10.65 -11.41 2.83
CA THR A 56 11.18 -11.43 4.20
C THR A 56 11.79 -10.07 4.55
N ALA A 57 12.22 -9.90 5.81
CA ALA A 57 13.02 -8.74 6.21
C ALA A 57 14.28 -8.55 5.34
N THR A 58 14.98 -9.65 5.05
CA THR A 58 16.17 -9.66 4.20
C THR A 58 15.84 -9.29 2.76
N GLY A 59 14.82 -9.93 2.17
CA GLY A 59 14.44 -9.65 0.78
C GLY A 59 13.90 -8.23 0.60
N GLY A 60 13.13 -7.74 1.56
CA GLY A 60 12.67 -6.37 1.58
C GLY A 60 13.80 -5.35 1.69
N SER A 61 14.80 -5.61 2.52
CA SER A 61 15.99 -4.74 2.63
C SER A 61 16.78 -4.68 1.31
N GLN A 62 16.95 -5.82 0.63
CA GLN A 62 17.59 -5.85 -0.70
C GLN A 62 16.75 -5.09 -1.73
N TRP A 63 15.44 -5.32 -1.75
CA TRP A 63 14.52 -4.62 -2.63
C TRP A 63 14.59 -3.10 -2.45
N GLU A 64 14.69 -2.61 -1.21
CA GLU A 64 14.86 -1.20 -0.88
C GLU A 64 16.17 -0.62 -1.40
N LEU A 65 17.28 -1.35 -1.22
CA LEU A 65 18.59 -0.93 -1.71
C LEU A 65 18.61 -0.80 -3.23
N GLU A 66 18.02 -1.76 -3.95
CA GLU A 66 17.98 -1.77 -5.42
C GLU A 66 17.13 -0.63 -5.99
N ARG A 67 15.98 -0.35 -5.37
CA ARG A 67 14.97 0.58 -5.92
C ARG A 67 15.02 1.97 -5.33
N ASN A 68 15.74 2.14 -4.20
CA ASN A 68 15.88 3.40 -3.47
C ASN A 68 14.54 4.20 -3.36
N PRO A 69 13.48 3.59 -2.83
CA PRO A 69 12.14 4.20 -2.82
C PRO A 69 12.10 5.47 -1.98
N LYS A 70 11.37 6.49 -2.46
CA LYS A 70 11.13 7.74 -1.72
C LYS A 70 10.01 7.52 -0.70
N TRP A 71 10.39 7.05 0.48
CA TRP A 71 9.46 6.73 1.56
C TRP A 71 8.68 7.94 2.09
N ASP A 72 9.23 9.15 1.99
CA ASP A 72 8.54 10.39 2.39
C ASP A 72 7.32 10.74 1.52
N SER A 73 7.14 10.02 0.41
CA SER A 73 5.99 10.09 -0.48
C SER A 73 5.05 8.88 -0.36
N PHE A 74 5.33 7.92 0.52
CA PHE A 74 4.48 6.74 0.69
C PHE A 74 3.19 7.07 1.44
N ILE A 75 2.07 6.54 0.98
CA ILE A 75 0.78 6.62 1.67
C ILE A 75 0.20 5.22 1.77
N SER A 76 -0.25 4.84 2.96
CA SER A 76 -1.09 3.65 3.13
C SER A 76 -2.52 4.08 3.35
N GLN A 77 -3.45 3.44 2.65
CA GLN A 77 -4.88 3.67 2.84
C GLN A 77 -5.60 2.39 3.25
N ARG A 78 -6.64 2.53 4.06
CA ARG A 78 -7.56 1.45 4.43
C ARG A 78 -8.99 1.97 4.40
N ASP A 79 -9.78 1.38 3.52
CA ASP A 79 -11.22 1.57 3.46
C ASP A 79 -11.89 0.63 4.47
N ASN A 80 -12.75 1.17 5.33
CA ASN A 80 -13.68 0.37 6.10
C ASN A 80 -15.09 0.54 5.52
N PHE A 81 -15.46 -0.37 4.63
CA PHE A 81 -16.77 -0.38 3.97
C PHE A 81 -17.95 -0.52 4.94
N ALA A 82 -17.75 -1.18 6.09
CA ALA A 82 -18.82 -1.33 7.09
C ALA A 82 -19.14 0.00 7.79
N ASP A 83 -18.14 0.86 7.96
CA ASP A 83 -18.28 2.12 8.69
C ASP A 83 -18.36 3.35 7.77
N ASN A 84 -18.20 3.19 6.46
CA ASN A 84 -18.02 4.32 5.53
C ASN A 84 -16.89 5.24 6.02
N ARG A 85 -15.72 4.66 6.31
CA ARG A 85 -14.56 5.40 6.84
C ARG A 85 -13.31 5.09 6.06
N LEU A 86 -12.62 6.15 5.66
CA LEU A 86 -11.27 6.06 5.12
C LEU A 86 -10.25 6.38 6.23
N THR A 87 -9.21 5.55 6.29
CA THR A 87 -8.01 5.81 7.10
C THR A 87 -6.82 5.98 6.16
N VAL A 88 -6.13 7.12 6.27
CA VAL A 88 -4.93 7.45 5.50
C VAL A 88 -3.76 7.58 6.46
N VAL A 89 -2.66 6.91 6.15
CA VAL A 89 -1.41 6.96 6.91
C VAL A 89 -0.33 7.54 6.02
N ALA A 90 0.32 8.61 6.46
CA ALA A 90 1.31 9.34 5.69
C ALA A 90 2.49 9.83 6.57
N PRO A 91 3.69 10.04 5.99
CA PRO A 91 4.85 10.65 6.66
C PRO A 91 4.60 12.05 7.21
N SER A 92 3.61 12.78 6.69
CA SER A 92 3.21 14.07 7.23
C SER A 92 1.71 14.31 7.05
N GLU A 93 1.13 15.11 7.96
CA GLU A 93 -0.26 15.56 7.84
C GLU A 93 -0.51 16.29 6.52
N ARG A 94 0.45 17.13 6.09
CA ARG A 94 0.36 17.87 4.84
C ARG A 94 0.17 16.93 3.65
N LEU A 95 1.00 15.89 3.55
CA LEU A 95 0.90 14.91 2.48
C LEU A 95 -0.45 14.16 2.53
N GLY A 96 -0.86 13.72 3.73
CA GLY A 96 -2.13 13.03 3.91
C GLY A 96 -3.35 13.90 3.55
N ARG A 97 -3.32 15.19 3.84
CA ARG A 97 -4.38 16.13 3.44
C ARG A 97 -4.39 16.38 1.94
N TYR A 98 -3.23 16.51 1.29
CA TYR A 98 -3.17 16.63 -0.17
C TYR A 98 -3.75 15.40 -0.85
N TYR A 99 -3.40 14.21 -0.37
CA TYR A 99 -3.97 12.95 -0.84
C TYR A 99 -5.50 12.92 -0.76
N ILE A 100 -6.04 13.20 0.42
CA ILE A 100 -7.49 13.22 0.66
C ILE A 100 -8.16 14.28 -0.22
N GLY A 101 -7.59 15.48 -0.28
CA GLY A 101 -8.11 16.58 -1.10
C GLY A 101 -8.17 16.22 -2.58
N ALA A 102 -7.13 15.57 -3.12
CA ALA A 102 -7.11 15.14 -4.51
C ALA A 102 -8.18 14.08 -4.81
N ARG A 103 -8.45 13.15 -3.87
CA ARG A 103 -9.52 12.16 -4.04
C ARG A 103 -10.91 12.77 -4.02
N ILE A 104 -11.15 13.71 -3.11
CA ILE A 104 -12.42 14.44 -3.04
C ILE A 104 -12.62 15.31 -4.29
N ALA A 105 -11.57 16.03 -4.71
CA ALA A 105 -11.62 16.88 -5.91
C ALA A 105 -11.86 16.06 -7.19
N ALA A 106 -11.34 14.83 -7.25
CA ALA A 106 -11.54 13.90 -8.35
C ALA A 106 -12.88 13.12 -8.29
N ASP A 107 -13.79 13.49 -7.40
CA ASP A 107 -15.09 12.84 -7.21
C ASP A 107 -14.96 11.32 -6.95
N ILE A 108 -13.88 10.89 -6.28
CA ILE A 108 -13.67 9.48 -5.89
C ILE A 108 -14.47 9.16 -4.62
N GLU A 109 -14.56 10.13 -3.69
CA GLU A 109 -15.29 9.99 -2.44
C GLU A 109 -15.78 11.35 -1.93
N ILE A 110 -16.89 11.33 -1.19
CA ILE A 110 -17.44 12.51 -0.52
C ILE A 110 -17.06 12.46 0.95
N GLN A 111 -16.33 13.47 1.44
CA GLN A 111 -16.04 13.62 2.87
C GLN A 111 -17.32 13.94 3.65
N ALA A 112 -17.60 13.11 4.65
CA ALA A 112 -18.68 13.29 5.60
C ALA A 112 -18.11 13.60 6.99
N GLY A 113 -18.12 14.88 7.37
CA GLY A 113 -17.64 15.33 8.68
C GLY A 113 -16.13 15.59 8.73
N PRO A 114 -15.58 15.85 9.93
CA PRO A 114 -14.20 16.31 10.09
C PRO A 114 -13.16 15.20 9.93
N ILE A 115 -11.95 15.58 9.55
CA ILE A 115 -10.78 14.69 9.52
C ILE A 115 -10.14 14.67 10.92
N ALA A 116 -10.21 13.53 11.60
CA ALA A 116 -9.48 13.29 12.83
C ALA A 116 -8.01 12.99 12.52
N VAL A 117 -7.09 13.61 13.27
CA VAL A 117 -5.64 13.50 13.04
C VAL A 117 -4.93 12.98 14.28
N ARG A 118 -4.12 11.95 14.12
CA ARG A 118 -3.21 11.42 15.14
C ARG A 118 -1.77 11.48 14.60
N ARG A 119 -0.86 12.09 15.35
CA ARG A 119 0.56 12.27 14.97
C ARG A 119 1.47 11.36 15.79
N ASN A 120 2.73 11.24 15.38
CA ASN A 120 3.79 10.48 16.06
C ASN A 120 3.42 8.99 16.24
N VAL A 121 2.87 8.39 15.18
CA VAL A 121 2.47 6.99 15.18
C VAL A 121 3.57 6.15 14.54
N ASN A 122 3.95 5.06 15.21
CA ASN A 122 4.91 4.09 14.68
C ASN A 122 4.16 2.84 14.24
N LEU A 123 4.34 2.40 12.98
CA LEU A 123 3.58 1.30 12.38
C LEU A 123 4.47 0.41 11.52
N ASN A 124 4.13 -0.88 11.47
CA ASN A 124 4.67 -1.82 10.49
C ASN A 124 3.68 -1.91 9.32
N LEU A 125 3.84 -1.00 8.35
CA LEU A 125 2.99 -0.99 7.14
C LEU A 125 3.46 -1.99 6.09
N LEU A 126 4.71 -2.44 6.17
CA LEU A 126 5.29 -3.46 5.31
C LEU A 126 5.94 -4.54 6.18
N PRO A 127 5.99 -5.81 5.73
CA PRO A 127 6.57 -6.91 6.51
C PRO A 127 8.04 -6.68 6.92
N TRP A 128 8.78 -5.89 6.16
CA TRP A 128 10.22 -5.64 6.37
C TRP A 128 10.57 -4.22 6.83
N ARG A 129 9.60 -3.30 6.91
CA ARG A 129 9.87 -1.88 7.20
C ARG A 129 9.01 -1.35 8.33
N HIS A 130 9.69 -0.90 9.38
CA HIS A 130 9.09 -0.14 10.47
C HIS A 130 9.11 1.36 10.14
N PHE A 131 7.94 1.99 10.12
CA PHE A 131 7.80 3.42 9.89
C PHE A 131 7.63 4.15 11.22
N LYS A 132 8.34 5.27 11.36
CA LYS A 132 8.30 6.14 12.53
C LYS A 132 7.66 7.47 12.20
N ASP A 133 7.13 8.13 13.22
CA ASP A 133 6.63 9.51 13.17
C ASP A 133 5.55 9.75 12.10
N LEU A 134 4.74 8.73 11.83
CA LEU A 134 3.65 8.82 10.87
C LEU A 134 2.48 9.65 11.42
N THR A 135 1.72 10.21 10.49
CA THR A 135 0.41 10.83 10.74
C THR A 135 -0.69 9.91 10.21
N VAL A 136 -1.68 9.64 11.06
CA VAL A 136 -2.90 8.92 10.72
C VAL A 136 -4.06 9.91 10.65
N LEU A 137 -4.70 9.98 9.50
CA LEU A 137 -5.89 10.79 9.23
C LEU A 137 -7.09 9.85 9.04
N ARG A 138 -8.18 10.09 9.74
CA ARG A 138 -9.39 9.26 9.64
C ARG A 138 -10.63 10.14 9.53
N PHE A 139 -11.48 9.85 8.58
CA PHE A 139 -12.74 10.57 8.37
C PHE A 139 -13.82 9.62 7.87
N ALA A 140 -15.08 10.03 7.99
CA ALA A 140 -16.16 9.30 7.34
C ALA A 140 -16.28 9.78 5.90
N CYS A 141 -16.51 8.87 4.97
CA CYS A 141 -16.63 9.15 3.55
C CYS A 141 -17.60 8.18 2.89
N TYR A 142 -18.27 8.63 1.84
CA TYR A 142 -19.14 7.80 1.02
C TYR A 142 -18.57 7.68 -0.38
N PRO A 143 -18.60 6.48 -1.00
CA PRO A 143 -18.31 6.38 -2.41
C PRO A 143 -19.36 7.18 -3.18
N THR A 144 -18.91 7.91 -4.19
CA THR A 144 -19.73 8.56 -5.20
C THR A 144 -20.35 7.48 -6.08
N GLY A 145 -21.41 6.83 -5.59
CA GLY A 145 -22.02 5.63 -6.20
C GLY A 145 -22.47 5.75 -7.66
N PHE A 146 -22.44 6.96 -8.25
CA PHE A 146 -22.75 7.26 -9.65
C PHE A 146 -21.83 8.32 -10.28
N GLY A 147 -20.77 8.75 -9.59
CA GLY A 147 -19.81 9.70 -10.15
C GLY A 147 -18.93 9.02 -11.20
N ASN A 148 -18.52 9.77 -12.22
CA ASN A 148 -17.40 9.36 -13.08
C ASN A 148 -16.13 9.96 -12.47
N PRO A 149 -15.29 9.17 -11.77
CA PRO A 149 -14.12 9.72 -11.11
C PRO A 149 -13.22 10.44 -12.13
N GLN A 150 -12.84 11.66 -11.80
CA GLN A 150 -11.99 12.50 -12.64
C GLN A 150 -10.52 12.14 -12.37
N TRP A 151 -10.11 10.98 -12.89
CA TRP A 151 -8.77 10.44 -12.65
C TRP A 151 -7.64 11.39 -13.05
N ASP A 152 -7.82 12.19 -14.11
CA ASP A 152 -6.84 13.19 -14.52
C ASP A 152 -6.57 14.21 -13.40
N MET A 153 -7.61 14.68 -12.70
CA MET A 153 -7.46 15.60 -11.56
C MET A 153 -6.75 14.92 -10.37
N TYR A 154 -7.00 13.63 -10.15
CA TYR A 154 -6.28 12.88 -9.13
C TYR A 154 -4.79 12.74 -9.46
N TYR A 155 -4.46 12.55 -10.74
CA TYR A 155 -3.07 12.34 -11.19
C TYR A 155 -2.28 13.64 -11.35
N GLU A 156 -2.91 14.76 -11.71
CA GLU A 156 -2.24 16.06 -11.94
C GLU A 156 -1.47 16.56 -10.71
N HIS A 157 -2.00 16.31 -9.51
CA HIS A 157 -1.42 16.78 -8.24
C HIS A 157 -0.69 15.69 -7.46
N ARG A 158 -0.46 14.54 -8.11
CA ARG A 158 0.05 13.35 -7.43
C ARG A 158 1.55 13.47 -7.11
N SER A 159 1.88 13.60 -5.83
CA SER A 159 3.26 13.58 -5.32
C SER A 159 3.55 12.38 -4.40
N TRP A 160 2.65 11.40 -4.38
CA TRP A 160 2.65 10.23 -3.51
C TRP A 160 2.48 8.93 -4.29
N TRP A 161 2.82 7.83 -3.64
CA TRP A 161 2.52 6.48 -4.10
C TRP A 161 1.87 5.69 -2.98
N THR A 162 0.98 4.79 -3.37
CA THR A 162 0.15 3.98 -2.48
C THR A 162 0.43 2.49 -2.59
N THR A 163 1.07 2.06 -3.69
CA THR A 163 1.46 0.67 -3.91
C THR A 163 2.89 0.60 -4.47
N LEU A 164 3.55 -0.54 -4.27
CA LEU A 164 4.90 -0.76 -4.83
C LEU A 164 4.92 -0.68 -6.36
N ALA A 165 3.82 -0.98 -7.04
CA ALA A 165 3.72 -0.88 -8.49
C ALA A 165 3.87 0.57 -8.98
N GLU A 166 3.42 1.54 -8.20
CA GLU A 166 3.48 2.96 -8.56
C GLU A 166 4.88 3.57 -8.40
N LEU A 167 5.81 2.87 -7.76
CA LEU A 167 7.21 3.32 -7.70
C LEU A 167 7.89 3.30 -9.07
N ALA A 168 7.49 2.40 -9.97
CA ALA A 168 8.05 2.35 -11.32
C ALA A 168 7.62 3.59 -12.13
N SER A 169 6.33 3.92 -12.12
CA SER A 169 5.77 5.03 -12.89
C SER A 169 6.16 6.43 -12.38
N LEU A 170 6.43 6.59 -11.08
CA LEU A 170 6.94 7.86 -10.53
C LEU A 170 8.40 8.15 -10.86
N ASN A 171 9.21 7.10 -11.09
CA ASN A 171 10.61 7.25 -11.46
C ASN A 171 10.77 7.52 -12.97
N GLU A 172 9.88 6.98 -13.81
CA GLU A 172 9.89 7.19 -15.27
C GLU A 172 9.44 8.60 -15.68
N ASN A 173 8.46 9.20 -14.99
CA ASN A 173 7.97 10.56 -15.27
C ASN A 173 8.93 11.69 -14.86
N ARG A 174 10.20 11.37 -14.59
CA ARG A 174 11.25 12.33 -14.22
C ARG A 174 12.52 12.19 -15.08
N GLY A 175 12.45 11.39 -16.15
CA GLY A 175 13.49 11.29 -17.18
C GLY A 175 13.29 12.30 -18.31
#